data_AF-A0A7C2Y4W6-F1
#
_entry.id   AF-A0A7C2Y4W6-F1
#
_cell.length_a   1.000
_cell.length_b   1.000
_cell.length_c   1.000
_cell.angle_alpha   90.00
_cell.angle_beta   90.00
_cell.angle_gamma   90.00
#
_symmetry.space_group_name_H-M   'P 1'
#
loop_
_entity.id
_entity.type
_entity.pdbx_description
1 polymer ?
#
loop_
_entity_poly.entity_id
_entity_poly.type
_entity_poly.pdbx_seq_one_letter_code
_entity_poly.pdbx_strand_id
1 'polypeptide(L)'
;MPDLLTHSAAAYLAARRWFPRPAAIFFIVGTMLPDLLSRPFYIIFPTLHWWVMPLHTPIGILIVCWIISGLFKADDRKIVFIALLAGAMLHFLLDAPQKHIAAGYFWLFPFSWTTYEWGWWWSEDSVRLVPGVILLVAFVEIIIYLQNRKRICKKSIGQSKQP
;
A
#
# COMPACT_ATOMS: atom_id res chain seq x y z
N MET A 1 -5.02 -3.51 13.36
CA MET A 1 -6.16 -2.61 13.07
C MET A 1 -6.60 -2.73 11.61
N PRO A 2 -7.74 -2.17 11.19
CA PRO A 2 -8.16 -2.08 9.78
C PRO A 2 -7.27 -1.16 8.92
N ASP A 3 -5.96 -1.13 9.19
CA ASP A 3 -4.97 -0.38 8.44
C ASP A 3 -4.86 -0.91 7.01
N LEU A 4 -4.96 -2.22 6.82
CA LEU A 4 -4.87 -2.82 5.51
C LEU A 4 -5.83 -2.17 4.50
N LEU A 5 -7.06 -1.83 4.92
CA LEU A 5 -8.03 -1.18 4.04
C LEU A 5 -7.64 0.28 3.76
N THR A 6 -7.28 1.05 4.78
CA THR A 6 -6.91 2.47 4.62
C THR A 6 -5.62 2.61 3.81
N HIS A 7 -4.67 1.72 4.01
CA HIS A 7 -3.42 1.61 3.26
C HIS A 7 -3.66 1.21 1.82
N SER A 8 -4.53 0.22 1.58
CA SER A 8 -4.92 -0.19 0.22
C SER A 8 -5.62 0.94 -0.53
N ALA A 9 -6.47 1.72 0.14
CA ALA A 9 -7.12 2.88 -0.45
C ALA A 9 -6.13 4.01 -0.78
N ALA A 10 -5.20 4.31 0.13
CA ALA A 10 -4.13 5.27 -0.12
C ALA A 10 -3.24 4.83 -1.30
N ALA A 11 -2.85 3.55 -1.31
CA ALA A 11 -2.07 2.97 -2.39
C ALA A 11 -2.82 3.02 -3.72
N TYR A 12 -4.11 2.72 -3.73
CA TYR A 12 -4.96 2.80 -4.93
C TYR A 12 -4.96 4.21 -5.53
N LEU A 13 -5.20 5.23 -4.69
CA LEU A 13 -5.21 6.63 -5.12
C LEU A 13 -3.84 7.06 -5.68
N ALA A 14 -2.76 6.68 -5.00
CA ALA A 14 -1.38 6.94 -5.43
C ALA A 14 -1.04 6.23 -6.75
N ALA A 15 -1.33 4.93 -6.84
CA ALA A 15 -1.07 4.07 -7.99
C ALA A 15 -1.71 4.63 -9.26
N ARG A 16 -2.94 5.12 -9.15
CA ARG A 16 -3.69 5.66 -10.28
C ARG A 16 -3.07 6.92 -10.89
N ARG A 17 -2.36 7.72 -10.08
CA ARG A 17 -1.76 8.98 -10.54
C ARG A 17 -0.33 8.81 -11.05
N TRP A 18 0.43 7.90 -10.43
CA TRP A 18 1.88 7.85 -10.60
C TRP A 18 2.41 6.57 -11.26
N PHE A 19 1.62 5.50 -11.35
CA PHE A 19 2.09 4.22 -11.85
C PHE A 19 1.35 3.76 -13.13
N PRO A 20 2.08 3.21 -14.12
CA PRO A 20 1.44 2.49 -15.23
C PRO A 20 0.77 1.22 -14.72
N ARG A 21 -0.29 0.76 -15.41
CA ARG A 21 -1.18 -0.32 -14.95
C ARG A 21 -0.50 -1.59 -14.39
N PRO A 22 0.51 -2.20 -15.04
CA PRO A 22 1.15 -3.39 -14.47
C PRO A 22 1.88 -3.08 -13.16
N ALA A 23 2.61 -1.97 -13.10
CA ALA A 23 3.31 -1.54 -11.87
C ALA A 23 2.34 -1.11 -10.77
N ALA A 24 1.18 -0.53 -11.12
CA ALA A 24 0.17 -0.11 -10.16
C ALA A 24 -0.36 -1.27 -9.31
N ILE A 25 -0.55 -2.45 -9.90
CA ILE A 25 -1.01 -3.65 -9.18
C ILE A 25 0.05 -4.09 -8.17
N PHE A 26 1.30 -4.22 -8.59
CA PHE A 26 2.41 -4.59 -7.71
C PHE A 26 2.65 -3.56 -6.62
N PHE A 27 2.43 -2.28 -6.89
CA PHE A 27 2.50 -1.24 -5.87
C PHE A 27 1.44 -1.43 -4.79
N ILE A 28 0.18 -1.63 -5.16
CA ILE A 28 -0.91 -1.88 -4.19
C ILE A 28 -0.64 -3.15 -3.39
N VAL A 29 -0.25 -4.25 -4.06
CA VAL A 29 0.11 -5.51 -3.40
C VAL A 29 1.30 -5.32 -2.45
N GLY A 30 2.30 -4.54 -2.86
CA GLY A 30 3.45 -4.20 -2.05
C GLY A 30 3.06 -3.46 -0.77
N THR A 31 2.11 -2.53 -0.85
CA THR A 31 1.58 -1.85 0.34
C THR A 31 0.88 -2.81 1.29
N MET A 32 0.20 -3.84 0.79
CA MET A 32 -0.46 -4.83 1.64
C MET A 32 0.50 -5.85 2.26
N LEU A 33 1.72 -5.95 1.72
CA LEU A 33 2.61 -7.09 1.94
C LEU A 33 3.08 -7.23 3.40
N PRO A 34 3.52 -6.19 4.12
CA PRO A 34 3.94 -6.32 5.51
C PRO A 34 2.82 -6.92 6.37
N ASP A 35 1.62 -6.38 6.24
CA ASP A 35 0.46 -6.80 7.02
C ASP A 35 0.00 -8.22 6.69
N LEU A 36 0.00 -8.60 5.41
CA LEU A 36 -0.39 -9.96 4.98
C LEU A 36 0.58 -11.03 5.47
N LEU A 37 1.86 -10.69 5.63
CA LEU A 37 2.90 -11.63 6.02
C LEU A 37 3.07 -11.79 7.53
N SER A 38 2.65 -10.81 8.32
CA SER A 38 2.78 -10.88 9.78
C SER A 38 1.44 -11.09 10.49
N ARG A 39 0.39 -10.34 10.10
CA ARG A 39 -0.84 -10.23 10.91
C ARG A 39 -1.63 -11.54 10.99
N PRO A 40 -1.95 -12.25 9.90
CA PRO A 40 -2.73 -13.49 9.98
C PRO A 40 -2.05 -14.54 10.88
N PHE A 41 -0.72 -14.65 10.77
CA PHE A 41 0.04 -15.65 11.51
C PHE A 41 0.08 -15.37 13.01
N TYR A 42 0.34 -14.13 13.44
CA TYR A 42 0.37 -13.84 14.88
C TYR A 42 -1.05 -13.82 15.49
N ILE A 43 -2.08 -13.44 14.72
CA ILE A 43 -3.47 -13.45 15.20
C ILE A 43 -3.95 -14.89 15.46
N ILE A 44 -3.65 -15.80 14.53
CA ILE A 44 -4.05 -17.21 14.65
C ILE A 44 -3.14 -17.95 15.63
N PHE A 45 -1.84 -17.66 15.61
CA PHE A 45 -0.81 -18.31 16.44
C PHE A 45 0.07 -17.26 17.13
N PRO A 46 -0.33 -16.73 18.31
CA PRO A 46 0.41 -15.68 19.00
C PRO A 46 1.87 -16.03 19.33
N THR A 47 2.17 -17.31 19.52
CA THR A 47 3.53 -17.81 19.76
C THR A 47 4.48 -17.60 18.57
N LEU A 48 3.95 -17.40 17.36
CA LEU A 48 4.74 -17.11 16.17
C LEU A 48 5.18 -15.65 16.03
N HIS A 49 4.76 -14.75 16.94
CA HIS A 49 5.04 -13.32 16.84
C HIS A 49 6.51 -13.02 16.52
N TRP A 50 7.46 -13.60 17.28
CA TRP A 50 8.90 -13.37 17.07
C TRP A 50 9.44 -13.89 15.74
N TRP A 51 8.77 -14.87 15.13
CA TRP A 51 9.15 -15.44 13.84
C TRP A 51 8.64 -14.61 12.66
N VAL A 52 7.48 -13.97 12.82
CA VAL A 52 6.85 -13.17 11.75
C VAL A 52 7.10 -11.67 11.88
N MET A 53 7.53 -11.20 13.04
CA MET A 53 7.91 -9.80 13.28
C MET A 53 8.95 -9.30 12.25
N PRO A 54 10.03 -10.05 11.92
CA PRO A 54 10.98 -9.62 10.91
C PRO A 54 10.35 -9.33 9.53
N LEU A 55 9.25 -10.01 9.18
CA LEU A 55 8.54 -9.79 7.91
C LEU A 55 7.80 -8.44 7.86
N HIS A 56 7.66 -7.78 9.01
CA HIS A 56 7.13 -6.42 9.14
C HIS A 56 8.25 -5.40 9.45
N THR A 57 9.43 -5.60 8.88
CA THR A 57 10.58 -4.67 8.97
C THR A 57 11.06 -4.26 7.57
N PRO A 58 11.71 -3.09 7.40
CA PRO A 58 12.20 -2.65 6.10
C PRO A 58 13.14 -3.66 5.42
N ILE A 59 14.04 -4.27 6.18
CA ILE A 59 14.99 -5.24 5.64
C ILE A 59 14.30 -6.57 5.32
N GLY A 60 13.43 -7.05 6.21
CA GLY A 60 12.67 -8.27 5.94
C GLY A 60 11.79 -8.13 4.70
N ILE A 61 11.09 -7.00 4.54
CA ILE A 61 10.24 -6.80 3.36
C ILE A 61 11.07 -6.63 2.09
N LEU A 62 12.25 -6.01 2.14
CA LEU A 62 13.14 -5.91 0.98
C LEU A 62 13.51 -7.30 0.46
N ILE A 63 13.85 -8.23 1.36
CA ILE A 63 14.16 -9.62 1.01
C ILE A 63 12.94 -10.31 0.39
N VAL A 64 11.76 -10.14 1.00
CA VAL A 64 10.50 -10.69 0.47
C VAL A 64 10.19 -10.14 -0.93
N CYS A 65 10.27 -8.82 -1.13
CA CYS A 65 10.05 -8.21 -2.44
C CYS A 65 11.02 -8.76 -3.49
N TRP A 66 12.28 -8.98 -3.11
CA TRP A 66 13.28 -9.60 -3.98
C TRP A 66 12.89 -11.04 -4.35
N ILE A 67 12.51 -11.88 -3.37
CA ILE A 67 12.06 -13.25 -3.60
C ILE A 67 10.84 -13.27 -4.54
N ILE A 68 9.80 -12.47 -4.26
CA ILE A 68 8.59 -12.41 -5.07
C ILE A 68 8.92 -11.98 -6.49
N SER A 69 9.79 -10.97 -6.67
CA SER A 69 10.19 -10.51 -8.00
C SER A 69 10.90 -11.60 -8.82
N GLY A 70 11.59 -12.54 -8.16
CA GLY A 70 12.25 -13.67 -8.80
C GLY A 70 11.30 -14.65 -9.50
N LEU A 71 10.02 -14.66 -9.11
CA LEU A 71 8.97 -15.50 -9.71
C LEU A 71 8.51 -15.00 -11.09
N PHE A 72 8.96 -13.81 -11.51
CA PHE A 72 8.59 -13.20 -12.79
C PHE A 72 9.68 -13.35 -13.85
N LYS A 73 9.30 -13.12 -15.12
CA LYS A 73 10.22 -13.11 -16.26
C LYS A 73 11.32 -12.07 -16.05
N ALA A 74 12.53 -12.35 -16.55
CA ALA A 74 13.71 -11.51 -16.36
C ALA A 74 13.46 -10.02 -16.66
N ASP A 75 12.73 -9.74 -17.74
CA ASP A 75 12.41 -8.38 -18.19
C ASP A 75 11.47 -7.63 -17.21
N ASP A 76 10.63 -8.35 -16.49
CA ASP A 76 9.64 -7.78 -15.56
C ASP A 76 10.16 -7.67 -14.12
N ARG A 77 11.15 -8.49 -13.72
CA ARG A 77 11.60 -8.60 -12.32
C ARG A 77 11.91 -7.25 -11.69
N LYS A 78 12.62 -6.38 -12.42
CA LYS A 78 13.01 -5.06 -11.91
C LYS A 78 11.79 -4.18 -11.64
N ILE A 79 10.81 -4.18 -12.54
CA ILE A 79 9.59 -3.38 -12.40
C ILE A 79 8.76 -3.91 -11.22
N VAL A 80 8.60 -5.23 -11.12
CA VAL A 80 7.90 -5.88 -10.02
C VAL A 80 8.56 -5.58 -8.68
N PHE A 81 9.87 -5.74 -8.58
CA PHE A 81 10.64 -5.47 -7.36
C PHE A 81 10.47 -4.02 -6.90
N ILE A 82 10.69 -3.06 -7.81
CA ILE A 82 10.60 -1.63 -7.47
C ILE A 82 9.17 -1.27 -7.08
N ALA A 83 8.16 -1.77 -7.79
CA ALA A 83 6.77 -1.49 -7.47
C ALA A 83 6.37 -2.06 -6.11
N LEU A 84 6.70 -3.33 -5.83
CA LEU A 84 6.44 -3.96 -4.52
C LEU A 84 7.14 -3.20 -3.40
N LEU A 85 8.43 -2.87 -3.57
CA LEU A 85 9.21 -2.18 -2.56
C LEU A 85 8.67 -0.76 -2.32
N ALA A 86 8.34 -0.02 -3.37
CA ALA A 86 7.74 1.31 -3.24
C ALA A 86 6.38 1.24 -2.52
N GLY A 87 5.58 0.21 -2.81
CA GLY A 87 4.34 -0.06 -2.10
C GLY A 87 4.57 -0.32 -0.61
N ALA A 88 5.52 -1.19 -0.28
CA ALA A 88 5.88 -1.50 1.11
C ALA A 88 6.46 -0.29 1.87
N MET A 89 7.20 0.59 1.18
CA MET A 89 7.67 1.84 1.78
C MET A 89 6.52 2.80 2.06
N LEU A 90 5.51 2.85 1.18
CA LEU A 90 4.28 3.60 1.47
C LEU A 90 3.59 3.02 2.71
N HIS A 91 3.57 1.70 2.88
CA HIS A 91 3.02 1.06 4.08
C HIS A 91 3.70 1.59 5.35
N PHE A 92 5.02 1.48 5.44
CA PHE A 92 5.75 1.98 6.62
C PHE A 92 5.58 3.49 6.83
N LEU A 93 5.45 4.28 5.76
CA LEU A 93 5.21 5.70 5.86
C LEU A 93 3.83 6.03 6.42
N LEU A 94 2.81 5.23 6.11
CA LEU A 94 1.45 5.37 6.63
C LEU A 94 1.34 4.87 8.08
N ASP A 95 2.19 3.92 8.45
CA ASP A 95 2.31 3.36 9.80
C ASP A 95 3.16 4.24 10.74
N ALA A 96 4.14 4.99 10.23
CA ALA A 96 5.04 5.84 11.04
C ALA A 96 4.33 6.83 11.99
N PRO A 97 3.21 7.49 11.60
CA PRO A 97 2.45 8.37 12.48
C PRO A 97 1.67 7.64 13.58
N GLN A 98 1.46 6.33 13.45
CA GLN A 98 0.61 5.57 14.34
C GLN A 98 1.32 5.25 15.65
N LYS A 99 0.55 5.21 16.74
CA LYS A 99 0.97 4.73 18.05
C LYS A 99 0.46 3.30 18.27
N HIS A 100 1.33 2.45 18.80
CA HIS A 100 1.00 1.05 19.08
C HIS A 100 0.98 0.75 20.59
N ILE A 101 0.15 -0.21 21.00
CA ILE A 101 0.10 -0.71 22.39
C ILE A 101 1.35 -1.56 22.70
N ALA A 102 1.90 -2.24 21.70
CA ALA A 102 3.12 -3.02 21.81
C ALA A 102 4.34 -2.21 21.32
N ALA A 103 5.49 -2.87 21.18
CA ALA A 103 6.69 -2.31 20.56
C ALA A 103 6.36 -1.72 19.18
N GLY A 104 6.75 -0.46 18.93
CA GLY A 104 6.64 0.19 17.62
C GLY A 104 7.51 -0.47 16.55
N TYR A 105 7.69 0.18 15.39
CA TYR A 105 8.39 -0.45 14.26
C TYR A 105 9.90 -0.50 14.45
N PHE A 106 10.49 -1.66 14.10
CA PHE A 106 11.93 -1.88 14.10
C PHE A 106 12.55 -1.45 12.76
N TRP A 107 12.64 -0.14 12.53
CA TRP A 107 13.18 0.42 11.28
C TRP A 107 14.59 -0.04 10.93
N LEU A 108 15.43 -0.25 11.96
CA LEU A 108 16.84 -0.59 11.82
C LEU A 108 17.15 -2.07 12.08
N PHE A 109 16.13 -2.93 12.19
CA PHE A 109 16.35 -4.37 12.29
C PHE A 109 17.05 -4.89 11.03
N PRO A 110 18.09 -5.77 11.13
CA PRO A 110 18.56 -6.48 12.32
C PRO A 110 19.72 -5.79 13.07
N PHE A 111 20.11 -4.58 12.70
CA PHE A 111 21.23 -3.86 13.32
C PHE A 111 20.87 -3.25 14.67
N SER A 112 19.58 -2.97 14.90
CA SER A 112 19.08 -2.44 16.17
C SER A 112 17.69 -2.99 16.51
N TRP A 113 17.45 -3.16 17.80
CA TRP A 113 16.15 -3.50 18.40
C TRP A 113 15.40 -2.25 18.89
N THR A 114 15.88 -1.05 18.57
CA THR A 114 15.19 0.19 18.88
C THR A 114 13.95 0.33 18.00
N THR A 115 12.82 0.59 18.63
CA THR A 115 11.59 0.93 17.94
C THR A 115 11.47 2.43 17.75
N TYR A 116 10.82 2.84 16.66
CA TYR A 116 10.54 4.24 16.40
C TYR A 116 9.15 4.42 15.78
N GLU A 117 8.40 5.35 16.34
CA GLU A 117 7.08 5.79 15.90
C GLU A 117 6.95 7.30 16.18
N TRP A 118 6.21 8.04 15.36
CA TRP A 118 5.96 9.46 15.62
C TRP A 118 4.87 9.67 16.67
N GLY A 119 3.92 8.73 16.76
CA GLY A 119 2.88 8.70 17.81
C GLY A 119 1.84 9.82 17.70
N TRP A 120 1.44 10.21 16.49
CA TRP A 120 0.46 11.27 16.25
C TRP A 120 -0.99 10.84 16.52
N TRP A 121 -1.33 9.58 16.28
CA TRP A 121 -2.67 9.04 16.57
C TRP A 121 -2.60 7.56 16.93
N TRP A 122 -3.64 7.05 17.58
CA TRP A 122 -3.72 5.64 17.94
C TRP A 122 -4.04 4.80 16.71
N SER A 123 -3.45 3.61 16.62
CA SER A 123 -3.70 2.72 15.48
C SER A 123 -5.18 2.30 15.40
N GLU A 124 -5.96 2.33 16.50
CA GLU A 124 -7.41 2.06 16.50
C GLU A 124 -8.22 3.18 15.82
N ASP A 125 -7.67 4.40 15.77
CA ASP A 125 -8.33 5.54 15.13
C ASP A 125 -8.44 5.34 13.61
N SER A 126 -7.62 4.46 13.01
CA SER A 126 -7.74 4.14 11.58
C SER A 126 -9.10 3.55 11.21
N VAL A 127 -9.75 2.82 12.15
CA VAL A 127 -11.13 2.32 12.00
C VAL A 127 -12.10 3.47 11.79
N ARG A 128 -11.95 4.55 12.56
CA ARG A 128 -12.83 5.72 12.52
C ARG A 128 -12.67 6.52 11.22
N LEU A 129 -11.50 6.42 10.58
CA LEU A 129 -11.23 7.06 9.30
C LEU A 129 -11.79 6.28 8.09
N VAL A 130 -12.14 5.00 8.25
CA VAL A 130 -12.63 4.14 7.14
C VAL A 130 -13.79 4.77 6.36
N PRO A 131 -14.87 5.30 6.97
CA PRO A 131 -15.95 5.94 6.23
C PRO A 131 -15.46 7.13 5.40
N GLY A 132 -14.57 7.96 5.97
CA GLY A 132 -13.98 9.10 5.28
C GLY A 132 -13.11 8.69 4.09
N VAL A 133 -12.33 7.62 4.24
CA VAL A 133 -11.50 7.06 3.17
C VAL A 133 -12.37 6.50 2.03
N ILE A 134 -13.47 5.79 2.36
CA ILE A 134 -14.42 5.29 1.35
C ILE A 134 -15.05 6.46 0.58
N LEU A 135 -15.50 7.50 1.29
CA LEU A 135 -16.07 8.69 0.67
C LEU A 135 -15.06 9.41 -0.22
N LEU A 136 -13.80 9.51 0.20
CA LEU A 136 -12.73 10.11 -0.60
C LEU A 136 -12.49 9.32 -1.89
N VAL A 137 -12.37 7.99 -1.81
CA VAL A 137 -12.19 7.14 -2.99
C VAL A 137 -13.39 7.28 -3.93
N ALA A 138 -14.62 7.23 -3.40
CA ALA A 138 -15.84 7.40 -4.19
C ALA A 138 -15.89 8.77 -4.87
N PHE A 139 -15.55 9.84 -4.15
CA PHE A 139 -15.49 11.20 -4.69
C PHE A 139 -14.49 11.32 -5.84
N VAL A 140 -13.29 10.75 -5.69
CA VAL A 140 -12.27 10.72 -6.75
C VAL A 140 -12.76 9.93 -7.96
N GLU A 141 -13.40 8.77 -7.77
CA GLU A 141 -14.01 8.01 -8.88
C GLU A 141 -15.08 8.81 -9.62
N ILE A 142 -15.95 9.50 -8.89
CA ILE A 142 -17.02 10.31 -9.47
C ILE A 142 -16.43 11.44 -10.32
N ILE A 143 -15.43 12.17 -9.82
CA ILE A 143 -14.76 13.23 -10.59
C ILE A 143 -14.18 12.67 -11.89
N ILE A 144 -13.47 11.54 -11.81
CA ILE A 144 -12.81 10.93 -12.96
C ILE A 144 -13.85 10.42 -13.97
N TYR A 145 -14.91 9.78 -13.49
CA TYR A 145 -16.04 9.36 -14.32
C TYR A 145 -16.65 10.55 -15.09
N LEU A 146 -16.90 11.65 -14.39
CA LEU A 146 -17.45 12.87 -15.00
C LEU A 146 -16.48 13.50 -16.01
N GLN A 147 -15.18 13.54 -15.72
CA GLN A 147 -14.16 14.04 -16.65
C GLN A 147 -14.05 13.17 -17.91
N ASN A 148 -14.07 11.84 -17.76
CA ASN A 148 -14.02 10.90 -18.88
C ASN A 148 -15.29 11.00 -19.74
N ARG A 149 -16.47 11.14 -19.13
CA ARG A 149 -17.73 11.37 -19.85
C ARG A 149 -17.69 12.65 -20.68
N LYS A 150 -17.18 13.75 -20.12
CA LYS A 150 -17.01 15.03 -20.84
C LYS A 150 -16.05 14.88 -22.03
N ARG A 151 -14.94 14.14 -21.88
CA ARG A 151 -13.98 13.86 -22.97
C ARG A 151 -14.61 13.07 -24.11
N ILE A 152 -15.40 12.04 -23.80
CA ILE A 152 -16.11 11.22 -24.80
C ILE A 152 -17.10 12.07 -25.59
N CYS A 153 -17.92 12.87 -24.90
CA CYS A 153 -18.91 13.74 -25.54
C CYS A 153 -18.26 14.78 -26.47
N LYS A 154 -17.16 15.41 -26.03
CA LYS A 154 -16.40 16.36 -26.87
C LYS A 154 -15.80 15.70 -28.11
N LYS A 155 -15.34 14.45 -28.02
CA LYS A 155 -14.77 13.70 -29.15
C LYS A 155 -15.86 13.32 -30.18
N SER A 156 -17.06 12.95 -29.71
CA SER A 156 -18.22 12.67 -30.57
C SER A 156 -18.68 13.90 -31.36
N ILE A 157 -18.74 15.08 -30.72
CA ILE A 157 -19.09 16.35 -31.38
C ILE A 157 -17.99 16.82 -32.34
N GLY A 158 -16.72 16.52 -32.06
CA GLY A 158 -15.60 16.85 -32.94
C GLY A 158 -15.55 16.02 -34.22
N GLN A 159 -15.99 14.76 -34.18
CA GLN A 159 -16.03 13.88 -35.36
C GLN A 159 -17.22 14.15 -36.30
N SER A 160 -18.33 14.71 -35.80
CA SER A 160 -19.47 15.10 -36.66
C SER A 160 -19.25 16.39 -37.45
N LYS A 161 -18.09 17.05 -37.29
CA LYS A 161 -17.74 18.32 -37.95
C LYS A 161 -16.63 18.18 -38.99
N GLN A 162 -16.20 16.97 -39.33
CA GLN A 162 -15.34 16.74 -40.48
C GLN A 162 -16.22 16.36 -41.68
N PRO A 163 -16.29 17.21 -42.73
CA PRO A 163 -17.05 16.94 -43.95
C PRO A 163 -16.45 15.80 -44.79
#